data_AF-A0A8H6TB29-F1
#
_entry.id   AF-A0A8H6TB29-F1
#
_cell.length_a   1.000
_cell.length_b   1.000
_cell.length_c   1.000
_cell.angle_alpha   90.00
_cell.angle_beta   90.00
_cell.angle_gamma   90.00
#
_symmetry.space_group_name_H-M   'P 1'
#
loop_
_entity.id
_entity.type
_entity.pdbx_description
1 polymer ?
#
loop_
_entity_poly.entity_id
_entity_poly.type
_entity_poly.pdbx_seq_one_letter_code
_entity_poly.pdbx_strand_id
1 'polypeptide(L)'
;MEAFLRVTDTVRNFREAKLSALRSPTEFFDVQRISRPADMNTAVSRISYNTRYFSGNYGLIVAILAVYALLTNLWLFFALIFLVGGFALINKFAPEPTQVGDYVVTQKSLYTVLFCVGIPLLFFSGPLGTVFWVVGASGIIIIGHACMIEPGVESEYAAVEGQV
;
A
#
# COMPACT_ATOMS: atom_id res chain seq x y z
N MET A 1 29.75 3.79 -0.09
CA MET A 1 29.56 3.53 1.36
C MET A 1 28.44 4.40 1.94
N GLU A 2 28.32 5.66 1.54
CA GLU A 2 27.23 6.58 1.99
C GLU A 2 25.80 6.19 1.56
N ALA A 3 25.61 5.68 0.33
CA ALA A 3 24.28 5.25 -0.12
C ALA A 3 23.73 4.05 0.67
N PHE A 4 24.62 3.13 1.08
CA PHE A 4 24.25 1.94 1.85
C PHE A 4 23.87 2.30 3.30
N LEU A 5 24.58 3.28 3.89
CA LEU A 5 24.25 3.84 5.20
C LEU A 5 22.91 4.59 5.16
N ARG A 6 22.67 5.45 4.15
CA ARG A 6 21.39 6.16 3.95
C ARG A 6 20.20 5.22 3.75
N VAL A 7 20.37 4.14 2.99
CA VAL A 7 19.33 3.12 2.82
C VAL A 7 19.06 2.39 4.13
N THR A 8 20.11 2.04 4.88
CA THR A 8 19.96 1.38 6.19
C THR A 8 19.28 2.29 7.20
N ASP A 9 19.62 3.57 7.25
CA ASP A 9 18.98 4.55 8.12
C ASP A 9 17.53 4.83 7.72
N THR A 10 17.24 4.87 6.41
CA THR A 10 15.86 5.03 5.90
C THR A 10 15.01 3.80 6.23
N VAL A 11 15.56 2.60 6.09
CA VAL A 11 14.88 1.35 6.44
C VAL A 11 14.71 1.23 7.95
N ARG A 12 15.71 1.63 8.75
CA ARG A 12 15.63 1.61 10.21
C ARG A 12 14.60 2.61 10.73
N ASN A 13 14.61 3.83 10.21
CA ASN A 13 13.63 4.87 10.53
C ASN A 13 12.22 4.47 10.05
N PHE A 14 12.09 3.82 8.88
CA PHE A 14 10.81 3.30 8.41
C PHE A 14 10.30 2.17 9.30
N ARG A 15 11.20 1.26 9.72
CA ARG A 15 10.89 0.16 10.63
C ARG A 15 10.49 0.67 12.01
N GLU A 16 11.24 1.60 12.58
CA GLU A 16 10.93 2.20 13.88
C GLU A 16 9.61 2.99 13.83
N ALA A 17 9.37 3.80 12.80
CA ALA A 17 8.15 4.59 12.66
C ALA A 17 6.89 3.77 12.28
N LYS A 18 7.04 2.67 11.52
CA LYS A 18 5.89 1.83 11.08
C LYS A 18 5.61 0.69 12.05
N LEU A 19 6.63 0.09 12.68
CA LEU A 19 6.41 -0.97 13.67
C LEU A 19 5.90 -0.41 15.00
N SER A 20 6.27 0.83 15.38
CA SER A 20 5.70 1.49 16.57
C SER A 20 4.20 1.80 16.42
N ALA A 21 3.70 1.91 15.19
CA ALA A 21 2.28 2.13 14.91
C ALA A 21 1.45 0.84 14.89
N LEU A 22 2.08 -0.34 14.94
CA LEU A 22 1.38 -1.62 14.99
C LEU A 22 0.96 -1.92 16.43
N ARG A 23 -0.35 -2.08 16.65
CA ARG A 23 -0.93 -2.55 17.90
C ARG A 23 -0.97 -4.07 17.92
N SER A 24 -0.99 -4.63 19.12
CA SER A 24 -0.99 -6.08 19.31
C SER A 24 -2.22 -6.72 18.62
N PRO A 25 -2.10 -7.90 18.00
CA PRO A 25 -3.26 -8.55 17.38
C PRO A 25 -4.38 -8.85 18.38
N THR A 26 -4.03 -9.12 19.64
CA THR A 26 -4.97 -9.36 20.74
C THR A 26 -5.84 -8.14 21.05
N GLU A 27 -5.25 -6.95 20.97
CA GLU A 27 -5.93 -5.68 21.18
C GLU A 27 -6.73 -5.24 19.95
N PHE A 28 -6.21 -5.53 18.75
CA PHE A 28 -6.91 -5.26 17.50
C PHE A 28 -8.17 -6.13 17.38
N PHE A 29 -8.09 -7.42 17.70
CA PHE A 29 -9.22 -8.35 17.64
C PHE A 29 -9.89 -8.57 19.01
N ASP A 30 -9.92 -7.56 19.86
CA ASP A 30 -10.57 -7.66 21.17
C ASP A 30 -12.09 -7.70 21.01
N VAL A 31 -12.63 -8.92 21.02
CA VAL A 31 -14.06 -9.20 20.88
C VAL A 31 -14.90 -8.65 22.02
N GLN A 32 -14.31 -8.37 23.19
CA GLN A 32 -15.03 -7.84 24.34
C GLN A 32 -15.41 -6.36 24.15
N ARG A 33 -14.65 -5.65 23.30
CA ARG A 33 -14.88 -4.23 22.97
C ARG A 33 -15.78 -4.05 21.74
N ILE A 34 -16.23 -5.13 21.12
CA ILE A 34 -17.12 -5.06 19.97
C ILE A 34 -18.53 -4.72 20.46
N SER A 35 -19.03 -3.56 20.05
CA SER A 35 -20.41 -3.17 20.30
C SER A 35 -21.00 -2.41 19.12
N ARG A 36 -22.32 -2.45 18.98
CA ARG A 36 -23.03 -1.67 17.95
C ARG A 36 -23.04 -0.19 18.40
N PRO A 37 -22.63 0.77 17.54
CA PRO A 37 -22.73 2.19 17.89
C PRO A 37 -24.20 2.58 18.08
N ALA A 38 -24.46 3.41 19.10
CA ALA A 38 -25.80 3.88 19.44
C ALA A 38 -26.41 4.76 18.32
N ASP A 39 -25.58 5.61 17.72
CA ASP A 39 -25.98 6.54 16.67
C ASP A 39 -24.83 6.85 15.69
N MET A 40 -25.14 7.66 14.67
CA MET A 40 -24.16 8.05 13.64
C MET A 40 -23.00 8.88 14.20
N ASN A 41 -23.26 9.73 15.21
CA ASN A 41 -22.21 10.53 15.84
C ASN A 41 -21.20 9.64 16.56
N THR A 42 -21.68 8.64 17.30
CA THR A 42 -20.84 7.63 17.94
C THR A 42 -20.02 6.87 16.90
N ALA A 43 -20.66 6.43 15.80
CA ALA A 43 -19.96 5.73 14.72
C ALA A 43 -18.81 6.57 14.13
N VAL A 44 -19.07 7.85 13.78
CA VAL A 44 -18.05 8.75 13.23
C VAL A 44 -16.93 9.01 14.23
N SER A 45 -17.25 9.20 15.50
CA SER A 45 -16.25 9.37 16.58
C SER A 45 -15.35 8.15 16.72
N ARG A 46 -15.94 6.94 16.76
CA ARG A 46 -15.21 5.67 16.82
C ARG A 46 -14.31 5.50 15.60
N ILE A 47 -14.82 5.76 14.39
CA ILE A 47 -14.03 5.69 13.16
C ILE A 47 -12.83 6.65 13.22
N SER A 48 -13.06 7.91 13.62
CA SER A 48 -12.01 8.93 13.70
C SER A 48 -10.90 8.54 14.68
N TYR A 49 -11.26 8.07 15.87
CA TYR A 49 -10.31 7.63 16.88
C TYR A 49 -9.58 6.36 16.45
N ASN A 50 -10.32 5.29 16.11
CA ASN A 50 -9.75 3.97 15.83
C ASN A 50 -8.88 3.97 14.57
N THR A 51 -9.22 4.76 13.54
CA THR A 51 -8.38 4.90 12.32
C THR A 51 -6.98 5.44 12.65
N ARG A 52 -6.88 6.37 13.61
CA ARG A 52 -5.60 6.90 14.08
C ARG A 52 -4.88 5.90 14.98
N TYR A 53 -5.62 5.33 15.94
CA TYR A 53 -5.10 4.43 16.95
C TYR A 53 -4.52 3.12 16.37
N PHE A 54 -5.23 2.52 15.41
CA PHE A 54 -4.84 1.28 14.72
C PHE A 54 -4.27 1.53 13.31
N SER A 55 -3.74 2.72 13.04
CA SER A 55 -3.24 3.11 11.72
C SER A 55 -2.20 2.14 11.13
N GLY A 56 -1.33 1.56 11.96
CA GLY A 56 -0.38 0.53 11.52
C GLY A 56 -1.07 -0.75 11.06
N ASN A 57 -2.03 -1.27 11.85
CA ASN A 57 -2.77 -2.50 11.54
C ASN A 57 -3.60 -2.34 10.26
N TYR A 58 -4.25 -1.19 10.09
CA TYR A 58 -4.99 -0.88 8.86
C TYR A 58 -4.07 -0.73 7.66
N GLY A 59 -2.91 -0.11 7.81
CA GLY A 59 -1.88 -0.07 6.76
C GLY A 59 -1.41 -1.47 6.35
N LEU A 60 -1.27 -2.39 7.31
CA LEU A 60 -0.93 -3.78 7.05
C LEU A 60 -2.04 -4.51 6.26
N ILE A 61 -3.32 -4.30 6.62
CA ILE A 61 -4.46 -4.87 5.88
C ILE A 61 -4.45 -4.38 4.43
N VAL A 62 -4.24 -3.08 4.19
CA VAL A 62 -4.14 -2.52 2.84
C VAL A 62 -2.98 -3.16 2.06
N ALA A 63 -1.81 -3.34 2.70
CA ALA A 63 -0.65 -3.96 2.08
C ALA A 63 -0.92 -5.43 1.70
N ILE A 64 -1.53 -6.21 2.60
CA ILE A 64 -1.91 -7.60 2.34
C ILE A 64 -2.91 -7.67 1.18
N LEU A 65 -3.94 -6.81 1.17
CA LEU A 65 -4.91 -6.75 0.09
C LEU A 65 -4.29 -6.32 -1.24
N ALA A 66 -3.31 -5.41 -1.24
CA ALA A 66 -2.60 -5.01 -2.45
C ALA A 66 -1.76 -6.17 -3.02
N VAL A 67 -1.05 -6.92 -2.16
CA VAL A 67 -0.32 -8.12 -2.57
C VAL A 67 -1.28 -9.17 -3.11
N TYR A 68 -2.38 -9.44 -2.39
CA TYR A 68 -3.42 -10.35 -2.84
C TYR A 68 -3.98 -9.95 -4.22
N ALA A 69 -4.31 -8.67 -4.41
CA ALA A 69 -4.83 -8.16 -5.67
C ALA A 69 -3.85 -8.38 -6.83
N LEU A 70 -2.55 -8.16 -6.61
CA LEU A 70 -1.49 -8.45 -7.60
C LEU A 70 -1.39 -9.94 -7.91
N LEU A 71 -1.46 -10.81 -6.90
CA LEU A 71 -1.37 -12.26 -7.10
C LEU A 71 -2.59 -12.82 -7.84
N THR A 72 -3.78 -12.28 -7.58
CA THR A 72 -5.02 -12.71 -8.26
C THR A 72 -5.15 -12.12 -9.65
N ASN A 73 -4.56 -10.95 -9.92
CA ASN A 73 -4.53 -10.33 -11.23
C ASN A 73 -3.18 -10.58 -11.91
N LEU A 74 -3.01 -11.80 -12.42
CA LEU A 74 -1.81 -12.24 -13.13
C LEU A 74 -1.44 -11.30 -14.29
N TRP A 75 -2.42 -10.75 -15.02
CA TRP A 75 -2.18 -9.80 -16.10
C TRP A 75 -1.50 -8.53 -15.61
N LEU A 76 -1.96 -7.98 -14.47
CA LEU A 76 -1.36 -6.80 -13.87
C LEU A 76 0.05 -7.10 -13.34
N PHE A 77 0.23 -8.27 -12.74
CA PHE A 77 1.54 -8.73 -12.28
C PHE A 77 2.54 -8.82 -13.44
N PHE A 78 2.18 -9.48 -14.54
CA PHE A 78 3.03 -9.56 -15.73
C PHE A 78 3.24 -8.20 -16.40
N ALA A 79 2.22 -7.35 -16.47
CA ALA A 79 2.36 -5.99 -16.98
C ALA A 79 3.38 -5.18 -16.18
N LEU A 80 3.34 -5.30 -14.85
CA LEU A 80 4.26 -4.61 -13.95
C LEU A 80 5.69 -5.11 -14.10
N ILE A 81 5.88 -6.44 -14.14
CA ILE A 81 7.20 -7.04 -14.39
C ILE A 81 7.74 -6.63 -15.75
N PHE A 82 6.92 -6.66 -16.80
CA PHE A 82 7.35 -6.30 -18.14
C PHE A 82 7.76 -4.84 -18.23
N LEU A 83 6.94 -3.92 -17.70
CA LEU A 83 7.23 -2.49 -17.74
C LEU A 83 8.39 -2.10 -16.83
N VAL A 84 8.36 -2.47 -15.55
CA VAL A 84 9.39 -2.10 -14.57
C VAL A 84 10.69 -2.84 -14.87
N GLY A 85 10.61 -4.15 -15.12
CA GLY A 85 11.75 -4.97 -15.48
C GLY A 85 12.35 -4.55 -16.83
N GLY A 86 11.52 -4.32 -17.84
CA GLY A 86 11.97 -3.82 -19.14
C GLY A 86 12.66 -2.46 -19.02
N PHE A 87 12.09 -1.53 -18.26
CA PHE A 87 12.72 -0.23 -18.00
C PHE A 87 14.06 -0.37 -17.27
N ALA A 88 14.13 -1.21 -16.23
CA ALA A 88 15.37 -1.46 -15.49
C ALA A 88 16.44 -2.13 -16.36
N LEU A 89 16.06 -3.11 -17.20
CA LEU A 89 16.97 -3.81 -18.10
C LEU A 89 17.52 -2.87 -19.19
N ILE A 90 16.67 -2.03 -19.79
CA ILE A 90 17.12 -1.06 -20.80
C ILE A 90 18.15 -0.09 -20.21
N ASN A 91 17.88 0.49 -19.04
CA ASN A 91 18.82 1.40 -18.39
C ASN A 91 20.12 0.73 -17.94
N LYS A 92 20.05 -0.55 -17.56
CA LYS A 92 21.23 -1.29 -17.07
C LYS A 92 22.12 -1.82 -18.19
N PHE A 93 21.53 -2.29 -19.29
CA PHE A 93 22.24 -3.08 -20.31
C PHE A 93 22.30 -2.43 -21.69
N ALA A 94 21.49 -1.40 -21.97
CA ALA A 94 21.52 -0.67 -23.25
C ALA A 94 21.63 0.86 -23.05
N PRO A 95 22.64 1.35 -22.29
CA PRO A 95 22.83 2.78 -22.07
C PRO A 95 23.31 3.53 -23.33
N GLU A 96 23.97 2.82 -24.24
CA GLU A 96 24.48 3.36 -25.51
C GLU A 96 23.85 2.62 -26.70
N PRO A 97 23.76 3.27 -27.88
CA PRO A 97 23.32 2.60 -29.09
C PRO A 97 24.20 1.39 -29.39
N THR A 98 23.60 0.21 -29.47
CA THR A 98 24.32 -1.04 -29.71
C THR A 98 24.01 -1.55 -31.12
N GLN A 99 25.03 -1.99 -31.84
CA GLN A 99 24.84 -2.68 -33.11
C GLN A 99 24.46 -4.14 -32.86
N VAL A 100 23.31 -4.54 -33.39
CA VAL A 100 22.83 -5.92 -33.37
C VAL A 100 22.73 -6.38 -34.82
N GLY A 101 23.76 -7.11 -35.29
CA GLY A 101 23.92 -7.42 -36.71
C GLY A 101 24.14 -6.15 -37.52
N ASP A 102 23.37 -5.96 -38.59
CA ASP A 102 23.45 -4.78 -39.47
C ASP A 102 22.63 -3.57 -38.97
N TYR A 103 21.90 -3.71 -37.85
CA TYR A 103 21.00 -2.67 -37.34
C TYR A 103 21.53 -2.04 -36.05
N VAL A 104 21.47 -0.70 -35.98
CA VAL A 104 21.77 0.05 -34.75
C VAL A 104 20.51 0.12 -33.90
N VAL A 105 20.48 -0.62 -32.79
CA VAL A 105 19.40 -0.56 -31.81
C VAL A 105 19.69 0.58 -30.85
N THR A 106 18.88 1.63 -30.93
CA THR A 106 18.96 2.78 -30.01
C THR A 106 18.10 2.54 -28.78
N GLN A 107 18.48 3.14 -27.65
CA GLN A 107 17.68 3.08 -26.42
C GLN A 107 16.24 3.60 -26.63
N LYS A 108 16.05 4.59 -27.52
CA LYS A 108 14.73 5.09 -27.92
C LYS A 108 13.88 4.00 -28.56
N SER A 109 14.45 3.21 -29.47
CA SER A 109 13.71 2.11 -30.11
C SER A 109 13.27 1.03 -29.11
N LEU A 110 14.10 0.72 -28.10
CA LEU A 110 13.76 -0.22 -27.04
C LEU A 110 12.61 0.28 -26.17
N TYR A 111 12.62 1.57 -25.79
CA TYR A 111 11.51 2.18 -25.08
C TYR A 111 10.23 2.23 -25.91
N THR A 112 10.33 2.52 -27.21
CA THR A 112 9.17 2.48 -28.11
C THR A 112 8.53 1.09 -28.09
N VAL A 113 9.32 0.02 -28.23
CA VAL A 113 8.81 -1.36 -28.15
C VAL A 113 8.20 -1.64 -26.77
N LEU A 114 8.89 -1.24 -25.70
CA LEU A 114 8.43 -1.43 -24.33
C LEU A 114 7.05 -0.79 -24.11
N PHE A 115 6.85 0.45 -24.56
CA PHE A 115 5.57 1.15 -24.39
C PHE A 115 4.50 0.68 -25.38
N CYS A 116 4.85 0.36 -26.62
CA CYS A 116 3.88 -0.16 -27.60
C CYS A 116 3.29 -1.51 -27.18
N VAL A 117 4.07 -2.36 -26.50
CA VAL A 117 3.56 -3.63 -25.94
C VAL A 117 3.00 -3.42 -24.53
N GLY A 118 3.67 -2.62 -23.72
CA GLY A 118 3.36 -2.43 -22.31
C GLY A 118 2.08 -1.64 -22.06
N ILE A 119 1.75 -0.64 -22.86
CA ILE A 119 0.51 0.13 -22.71
C ILE A 119 -0.73 -0.74 -22.97
N PRO A 120 -0.84 -1.50 -24.09
CA PRO A 120 -1.94 -2.44 -24.28
C PRO A 120 -2.02 -3.48 -23.16
N LEU A 121 -0.90 -4.06 -22.75
CA LEU A 121 -0.84 -5.03 -21.67
C LEU A 121 -1.37 -4.45 -20.35
N LEU A 122 -0.97 -3.22 -20.03
CA LEU A 122 -1.45 -2.49 -18.86
C LEU A 122 -2.96 -2.19 -18.99
N PHE A 123 -3.45 -1.79 -20.16
CA PHE A 123 -4.87 -1.55 -20.37
C PHE A 123 -5.70 -2.81 -20.11
N PHE A 124 -5.31 -3.96 -20.68
CA PHE A 124 -5.99 -5.24 -20.44
C PHE A 124 -5.92 -5.71 -18.99
N SER A 125 -4.85 -5.35 -18.28
CA SER A 125 -4.72 -5.70 -16.86
C SER A 125 -5.71 -4.98 -15.92
N GLY A 126 -6.38 -3.92 -16.38
CA GLY A 126 -7.36 -3.19 -15.58
C GLY A 126 -6.81 -2.62 -14.26
N PRO A 127 -5.71 -1.84 -14.28
CA PRO A 127 -5.04 -1.36 -13.07
C PRO A 127 -5.97 -0.48 -12.22
N LEU A 128 -6.79 0.36 -12.85
CA LEU A 128 -7.74 1.22 -12.14
C LEU A 128 -8.75 0.41 -11.35
N GLY A 129 -9.34 -0.63 -11.97
CA GLY A 129 -10.28 -1.52 -11.29
C GLY A 129 -9.63 -2.23 -10.10
N THR A 130 -8.37 -2.65 -10.26
CA THR A 130 -7.60 -3.27 -9.16
C THR A 130 -7.37 -2.29 -8.01
N VAL A 131 -7.01 -1.03 -8.29
CA VAL A 131 -6.85 0.01 -7.27
C VAL A 131 -8.18 0.29 -6.55
N PHE A 132 -9.27 0.49 -7.30
CA PHE A 132 -10.60 0.69 -6.71
C PHE A 132 -11.04 -0.50 -5.87
N TRP A 133 -10.71 -1.73 -6.27
CA TRP A 133 -10.98 -2.92 -5.49
C TRP A 133 -10.21 -2.92 -4.17
N VAL A 134 -8.90 -2.63 -4.18
CA VAL A 134 -8.10 -2.56 -2.95
C VAL A 134 -8.62 -1.45 -2.03
N VAL A 135 -8.91 -0.26 -2.56
CA VAL A 135 -9.45 0.86 -1.77
C VAL A 135 -10.83 0.54 -1.21
N GLY A 136 -11.74 -0.02 -2.01
CA GLY A 136 -13.08 -0.38 -1.57
C GLY A 136 -13.09 -1.49 -0.53
N ALA A 137 -12.37 -2.59 -0.79
CA ALA A 137 -12.28 -3.73 0.13
C ALA A 137 -11.63 -3.32 1.45
N SER A 138 -10.51 -2.60 1.39
CA SER A 138 -9.85 -2.10 2.60
C SER A 138 -10.74 -1.10 3.36
N GLY A 139 -11.42 -0.19 2.66
CA GLY A 139 -12.37 0.76 3.25
C GLY A 139 -13.48 0.06 4.02
N ILE A 140 -14.11 -0.97 3.46
CA ILE A 140 -15.17 -1.73 4.14
C ILE A 140 -14.64 -2.40 5.42
N ILE A 141 -13.48 -3.06 5.35
CA ILE A 141 -12.88 -3.75 6.49
C ILE A 141 -12.48 -2.74 7.58
N ILE A 142 -11.79 -1.68 7.20
CA ILE A 142 -11.28 -0.65 8.13
C ILE A 142 -12.45 0.07 8.80
N ILE A 143 -13.42 0.56 8.03
CA ILE A 143 -14.57 1.29 8.57
C ILE A 143 -15.43 0.36 9.43
N GLY A 144 -15.67 -0.89 8.97
CA GLY A 144 -16.43 -1.88 9.73
C GLY A 144 -15.79 -2.14 11.10
N HIS A 145 -14.50 -2.43 11.11
CA HIS A 145 -13.74 -2.63 12.35
C HIS A 145 -13.73 -1.38 13.24
N ALA A 146 -13.38 -0.22 12.66
CA ALA A 146 -13.25 1.04 13.39
C ALA A 146 -14.57 1.54 13.97
N CYS A 147 -15.70 1.21 13.35
CA CYS A 147 -17.04 1.57 13.81
C CYS A 147 -17.50 0.68 14.99
N MET A 148 -17.12 -0.60 14.98
CA MET A 148 -17.60 -1.59 15.93
C MET A 148 -16.78 -1.65 17.23
N ILE A 149 -15.51 -1.29 17.21
CA ILE A 149 -14.64 -1.34 18.40
C ILE A 149 -14.83 -0.08 19.25
N GLU A 150 -15.13 -0.28 20.54
CA GLU A 150 -15.14 0.80 21.53
C GLU A 150 -13.73 1.38 21.75
N PRO A 151 -13.57 2.72 21.74
CA PRO A 151 -12.31 3.37 22.10
C PRO A 151 -11.84 2.94 23.48
N GLY A 152 -10.53 2.80 23.67
CA GLY A 152 -9.97 2.43 24.98
C GLY A 152 -10.09 3.57 25.99
N VAL A 153 -9.82 3.27 27.25
CA VAL A 153 -9.84 4.25 28.35
C VAL A 153 -8.90 5.44 28.08
N GLU A 154 -7.85 5.25 27.27
CA GLU A 154 -6.93 6.31 26.83
C GLU A 154 -7.64 7.44 26.09
N SER A 155 -8.76 7.13 25.41
CA SER A 155 -9.58 8.14 24.74
C SER A 155 -10.31 9.06 25.71
N GLU A 156 -10.72 8.55 26.88
CA GLU A 156 -11.38 9.32 27.92
C GLU A 156 -10.38 10.25 28.61
N TYR A 157 -9.17 9.79 28.91
CA TYR A 157 -8.11 10.62 29.49
C TYR A 157 -7.69 11.77 28.56
N ALA A 158 -7.55 11.49 27.25
CA ALA A 158 -7.21 12.52 26.26
C ALA A 158 -8.31 13.59 26.12
N ALA A 159 -9.58 13.24 26.34
CA ALA A 159 -10.68 14.21 26.33
C ALA A 159 -10.67 15.11 27.57
N VAL A 160 -10.25 14.60 28.72
CA VAL A 160 -10.16 15.36 29.99
C VAL A 160 -8.96 16.32 29.97
N GLU A 161 -7.81 15.89 29.47
CA GLU A 161 -6.58 16.72 29.42
C GLU A 161 -6.70 17.89 28.44
N GLY A 162 -7.56 17.80 27.41
CA GLY A 162 -7.84 18.92 26.51
C GLY A 162 -8.82 19.98 27.06
N GLN A 163 -9.39 19.76 28.26
CA GLN A 163 -10.34 20.67 28.91
C GLN A 163 -9.75 21.51 30.06
N VAL A 164 -8.49 21.25 30.43
CA VAL A 164 -7.68 22.04 31.38
C VAL A 164 -6.72 22.96 30.65
#